data_AF-A0AA38MTE9-F1
#
_entry.id   AF-A0AA38MTE9-F1
#
_cell.length_a   1.000
_cell.length_b   1.000
_cell.length_c   1.000
_cell.angle_alpha   90.00
_cell.angle_beta   90.00
_cell.angle_gamma   90.00
#
_symmetry.space_group_name_H-M   'P 1'
#
loop_
_entity.id
_entity.type
_entity.pdbx_description
1 polymer ?
#
loop_
_entity_poly.entity_id
_entity_poly.type
_entity_poly.pdbx_seq_one_letter_code
_entity_poly.pdbx_strand_id
1 'polypeptide(L)'
;MVETAKKYMNNTERRSRKEDWYDEECKKTLISGNIAKIGKDQKPTKEAIKDYEEKRKTAKQICRRKKREYLKKKNGYNRKTLPKQRDTKPLPRSQEEKTDHEHENCRSKEGQLIGDTVEKLDRWAEYLETY
;
A
#
# COMPACT_ATOMS: atom_id res chain seq x y z
N MET A 1 -33.46 -5.70 -8.03
CA MET A 1 -32.13 -5.04 -8.09
C MET A 1 -31.81 -4.09 -6.94
N VAL A 2 -32.76 -3.76 -6.04
CA VAL A 2 -32.51 -2.84 -4.91
C VAL A 2 -31.93 -3.54 -3.67
N GLU A 3 -32.17 -4.84 -3.51
CA GLU A 3 -31.75 -5.61 -2.32
C GLU A 3 -30.26 -5.99 -2.32
N THR A 4 -29.70 -6.32 -3.48
CA THR A 4 -28.27 -6.58 -3.62
C THR A 4 -27.44 -5.32 -3.33
N ALA A 5 -27.88 -4.15 -3.80
CA ALA A 5 -27.23 -2.88 -3.51
C ALA A 5 -27.20 -2.56 -2.00
N LYS A 6 -28.30 -2.83 -1.27
CA LYS A 6 -28.36 -2.67 0.20
C LYS A 6 -27.44 -3.67 0.92
N LYS A 7 -27.32 -4.91 0.44
CA LYS A 7 -26.41 -5.92 1.00
C LYS A 7 -24.93 -5.53 0.88
N TYR A 8 -24.53 -4.89 -0.23
CA TYR A 8 -23.16 -4.39 -0.40
C TYR A 8 -22.90 -3.07 0.34
N MET A 9 -23.92 -2.24 0.57
CA MET A 9 -23.78 -1.02 1.38
C MET A 9 -23.67 -1.30 2.88
N ASN A 10 -24.36 -2.32 3.41
CA ASN A 10 -24.30 -2.70 4.83
C ASN A 10 -23.03 -3.48 5.23
N ASN A 11 -22.20 -3.93 4.28
CA ASN A 11 -20.88 -4.50 4.57
C ASN A 11 -19.81 -3.40 4.77
N THR A 12 -20.22 -2.30 5.40
CA THR A 12 -19.36 -1.19 5.84
C THR A 12 -19.13 -1.24 7.34
N GLU A 13 -19.11 -2.43 7.94
CA GLU A 13 -18.18 -2.69 9.04
C GLU A 13 -16.74 -2.69 8.48
N ARG A 14 -16.34 -1.55 7.89
CA ARG A 14 -14.94 -1.22 7.72
C ARG A 14 -14.40 -1.21 9.12
N ARG A 15 -13.75 -2.32 9.49
CA ARG A 15 -12.92 -2.47 10.69
C ARG A 15 -12.36 -1.10 11.02
N SER A 16 -12.92 -0.46 12.03
CA SER A 16 -12.27 0.67 12.66
C SER A 16 -11.07 0.05 13.37
N ARG A 17 -10.02 -0.24 12.61
CA ARG A 17 -8.67 -0.15 13.15
C ARG A 17 -8.63 1.29 13.62
N LYS A 18 -8.94 1.50 14.90
CA LYS A 18 -8.59 2.70 15.63
C LYS A 18 -7.10 2.81 15.40
N GLU A 19 -6.72 3.61 14.43
CA GLU A 19 -5.33 3.90 14.17
C GLU A 19 -4.91 4.68 15.42
N ASP A 20 -4.24 4.01 16.37
CA ASP A 20 -3.89 4.63 17.67
C ASP A 20 -3.06 5.92 17.51
N TRP A 21 -2.55 6.17 16.30
CA TRP A 21 -1.78 7.35 15.92
C TRP A 21 -2.61 8.48 15.31
N TYR A 22 -3.83 8.19 14.85
CA TYR A 22 -4.73 9.15 14.21
C TYR A 22 -5.67 9.78 15.25
N ASP A 23 -5.26 10.93 15.76
CA ASP A 23 -5.96 11.62 16.85
C ASP A 23 -6.75 12.85 16.39
N GLU A 24 -7.38 13.53 17.35
CA GLU A 24 -8.20 14.71 17.10
C GLU A 24 -7.42 15.86 16.45
N GLU A 25 -6.11 15.96 16.67
CA GLU A 25 -5.27 16.97 15.99
C GLU A 25 -5.13 16.65 14.50
N CYS A 26 -4.93 15.38 14.12
CA CYS A 26 -4.94 14.95 12.73
C CYS A 26 -6.30 15.27 12.06
N LYS A 27 -7.41 15.04 12.76
CA LYS A 27 -8.74 15.38 12.25
C LYS A 27 -8.92 16.87 12.05
N LYS A 28 -8.63 17.69 13.05
CA LYS A 28 -8.78 19.15 13.00
C LYS A 28 -7.98 19.77 11.86
N THR A 29 -6.75 19.30 11.67
CA THR A 29 -5.84 19.81 10.62
C THR A 29 -6.25 19.36 9.22
N LEU A 30 -6.83 18.16 9.08
CA LEU A 30 -7.44 17.73 7.82
C LEU A 30 -8.72 18.51 7.49
N ILE A 31 -9.57 18.75 8.50
CA ILE A 31 -10.79 19.54 8.33
C ILE A 31 -10.45 20.97 7.89
N SER A 32 -9.46 21.61 8.54
CA SER A 32 -9.04 22.96 8.15
C SER A 32 -8.48 23.00 6.72
N GLY A 33 -7.72 21.98 6.32
CA GLY A 33 -7.26 21.82 4.94
C GLY A 33 -8.41 21.64 3.94
N ASN A 34 -9.45 20.88 4.31
CA ASN A 34 -10.63 20.69 3.47
C ASN A 34 -11.44 21.98 3.32
N ILE A 35 -11.60 22.76 4.39
CA ILE A 35 -12.27 24.08 4.33
C ILE A 35 -11.51 25.00 3.37
N ALA A 36 -10.19 25.06 3.48
CA ALA A 36 -9.35 25.86 2.58
C ALA A 36 -9.42 25.36 1.13
N LYS A 37 -9.51 24.04 0.93
CA LYS A 37 -9.71 23.45 -0.40
C LYS A 37 -11.03 23.91 -1.00
N ILE A 38 -12.13 23.85 -0.24
CA ILE A 38 -13.46 24.31 -0.69
C ILE A 38 -13.40 25.80 -1.04
N GLY A 39 -12.79 26.62 -0.18
CA GLY A 39 -12.61 28.05 -0.44
C GLY A 39 -11.83 28.32 -1.73
N LYS A 40 -10.71 27.61 -1.93
CA LYS A 40 -9.89 27.70 -3.15
C LYS A 40 -10.64 27.23 -4.40
N ASP A 41 -11.41 26.14 -4.30
CA ASP A 41 -12.17 25.58 -5.42
C ASP A 41 -13.37 26.49 -5.80
N GLN A 42 -13.97 27.19 -4.83
CA GLN A 42 -15.03 28.17 -5.07
C GLN A 42 -14.50 29.51 -5.62
N LYS A 43 -13.38 30.00 -5.07
CA LYS A 43 -12.76 31.27 -5.47
C LYS A 43 -11.23 31.10 -5.50
N PRO A 44 -10.65 30.79 -6.68
CA PRO A 44 -9.21 30.54 -6.80
C PRO A 44 -8.42 31.86 -6.83
N THR A 45 -8.35 32.56 -5.71
CA THR A 45 -7.45 33.71 -5.53
C THR A 45 -6.05 33.23 -5.18
N LYS A 46 -5.03 34.06 -5.43
CA LYS A 46 -3.64 33.75 -5.02
C LYS A 46 -3.53 33.45 -3.52
N GLU A 47 -4.27 34.17 -2.71
CA GLU A 47 -4.34 33.97 -1.26
C GLU A 47 -5.01 32.65 -0.89
N ALA A 48 -6.13 32.29 -1.53
CA ALA A 48 -6.82 31.02 -1.28
C ALA A 48 -5.97 29.81 -1.69
N ILE A 49 -5.20 29.93 -2.77
CA ILE A 49 -4.23 28.91 -3.20
C ILE A 49 -3.14 28.75 -2.15
N LYS A 50 -2.53 29.85 -1.71
CA LYS A 50 -1.47 29.83 -0.69
C LYS A 50 -1.97 29.26 0.65
N ASP A 51 -3.15 29.67 1.09
CA ASP A 51 -3.78 29.18 2.33
C ASP A 51 -4.05 27.67 2.28
N TYR A 52 -4.58 27.15 1.16
CA TYR A 52 -4.76 25.72 0.96
C TYR A 52 -3.43 24.96 0.95
N GLU A 53 -2.40 25.47 0.27
CA GLU A 53 -1.08 24.84 0.22
C GLU A 53 -0.44 24.75 1.60
N GLU A 54 -0.49 25.84 2.38
CA GLU A 54 0.02 25.89 3.75
C GLU A 54 -0.72 24.90 4.65
N LYS A 55 -2.06 24.93 4.66
CA LYS A 55 -2.87 24.01 5.48
C LYS A 55 -2.68 22.55 5.09
N ARG A 56 -2.58 22.25 3.79
CA ARG A 56 -2.30 20.89 3.29
C ARG A 56 -0.91 20.41 3.71
N LYS A 57 0.11 21.28 3.63
CA LYS A 57 1.47 20.98 4.06
C LYS A 57 1.50 20.64 5.56
N THR A 58 0.86 21.48 6.38
CA THR A 58 0.76 21.31 7.83
C THR A 58 0.06 20.01 8.20
N ALA A 59 -1.11 19.73 7.63
CA ALA A 59 -1.84 18.48 7.86
C ALA A 59 -0.98 17.25 7.50
N LYS A 60 -0.31 17.28 6.35
CA LYS A 60 0.59 16.20 5.90
C LYS A 60 1.77 16.00 6.86
N GLN A 61 2.36 17.08 7.37
CA GLN A 61 3.48 17.01 8.31
C GLN A 61 3.05 16.38 9.64
N ILE A 62 1.92 16.83 10.21
CA ILE A 62 1.40 16.34 11.48
C ILE A 62 1.06 14.85 11.40
N CYS A 63 0.27 14.44 10.40
CA CYS A 63 -0.08 13.04 10.21
C CYS A 63 1.16 12.15 10.01
N ARG A 64 2.13 12.59 9.19
CA ARG A 64 3.38 11.83 8.97
C ARG A 64 4.24 11.74 10.21
N ARG A 65 4.30 12.79 11.03
CA ARG A 65 5.05 12.79 12.29
C ARG A 65 4.44 11.76 13.25
N LYS A 66 3.13 11.84 13.50
CA LYS A 66 2.44 10.94 14.42
C LYS A 66 2.46 9.50 13.98
N LYS A 67 2.26 9.23 12.68
CA LYS A 67 2.42 7.89 12.12
C LYS A 67 3.82 7.32 12.35
N ARG A 68 4.87 8.14 12.16
CA ARG A 68 6.26 7.72 12.41
C ARG A 68 6.52 7.45 13.89
N GLU A 69 6.03 8.29 14.79
CA GLU A 69 6.16 8.10 16.24
C GLU A 69 5.47 6.81 16.70
N TYR A 70 4.25 6.56 16.21
CA TYR A 70 3.54 5.32 16.50
C TYR A 70 4.28 4.08 15.98
N LEU A 71 4.75 4.10 14.73
CA LEU A 71 5.52 3.00 14.17
C LEU A 71 6.82 2.77 14.94
N LYS A 72 7.52 3.83 15.35
CA LYS A 72 8.71 3.73 16.22
C LYS A 72 8.36 3.08 17.55
N LYS A 73 7.27 3.50 18.21
CA LYS A 73 6.81 2.93 19.47
C LYS A 73 6.47 1.44 19.31
N LYS A 74 5.70 1.10 18.27
CA LYS A 74 5.30 -0.28 17.95
C LYS A 74 6.50 -1.19 17.65
N ASN A 75 7.42 -0.73 16.81
CA ASN A 75 8.63 -1.49 16.46
C ASN A 75 9.61 -1.60 17.63
N GLY A 76 9.75 -0.54 18.44
CA GLY A 76 10.56 -0.55 19.65
C GLY A 76 10.02 -1.50 20.71
N TYR A 77 8.70 -1.65 20.80
CA TYR A 77 8.05 -2.65 21.66
C TYR A 77 8.34 -4.08 21.16
N ASN A 78 8.19 -4.32 19.86
CA ASN A 78 8.45 -5.63 19.25
C ASN A 78 9.93 -6.04 19.39
N ARG A 79 10.88 -5.10 19.38
CA ARG A 79 12.31 -5.42 19.48
C ARG A 79 12.75 -5.86 20.89
N LYS A 80 12.00 -5.48 21.94
CA LYS A 80 12.29 -5.87 23.33
C LYS A 80 11.69 -7.23 23.71
N THR A 81 10.71 -7.72 22.95
CA THR A 81 9.98 -8.97 23.23
C THR A 81 10.36 -10.12 22.31
N LEU A 82 11.18 -9.89 21.28
CA LEU A 82 11.68 -10.96 20.44
C LEU A 82 12.88 -11.63 21.13
N PRO A 83 12.81 -12.94 21.47
CA PRO A 83 14.01 -13.67 21.83
C PRO A 83 15.01 -13.56 20.67
N LYS A 84 16.31 -13.44 20.98
CA LYS A 84 17.40 -13.52 19.99
C LYS A 84 17.41 -14.91 19.37
N GLN A 85 16.43 -15.26 18.54
CA GLN A 85 16.53 -16.42 17.68
C GLN A 85 17.20 -15.99 16.38
N ARG A 86 18.50 -16.29 16.34
CA ARG A 86 19.11 -16.86 15.14
C ARG A 86 18.19 -17.99 14.68
N ASP A 87 17.56 -17.79 13.53
CA ASP A 87 17.51 -18.76 12.44
C ASP A 87 16.54 -18.24 11.38
N THR A 88 17.13 -18.03 10.20
CA THR A 88 16.58 -17.69 8.91
C THR A 88 15.13 -18.15 8.68
N LYS A 89 14.19 -17.21 8.74
CA LYS A 89 12.93 -17.29 7.97
C LYS A 89 12.78 -16.00 7.17
N PRO A 90 12.64 -16.06 5.84
CA PRO A 90 12.45 -14.86 5.05
C PRO A 90 11.12 -14.22 5.46
N LEU A 91 11.17 -12.92 5.77
CA LEU A 91 10.00 -12.11 6.07
C LEU A 91 9.02 -12.17 4.89
N PRO A 92 7.69 -12.21 5.12
CA PRO A 92 6.74 -12.04 4.03
C PRO A 92 6.92 -10.63 3.46
N ARG A 93 7.37 -10.55 2.22
CA ARG A 93 7.55 -9.31 1.45
C ARG A 93 6.22 -8.57 1.39
N SER A 94 6.04 -7.60 2.27
CA SER A 94 4.91 -6.66 2.22
C SER A 94 5.36 -5.39 1.52
N GLN A 95 5.42 -5.43 0.20
CA GLN A 95 5.34 -4.28 -0.68
C GLN A 95 5.30 -4.81 -2.10
N GLU A 96 4.20 -4.53 -2.80
CA GLU A 96 4.11 -4.00 -4.16
C GLU A 96 5.43 -3.92 -4.96
N GLU A 97 6.14 -5.03 -5.10
CA GLU A 97 6.91 -5.28 -6.29
C GLU A 97 5.86 -5.69 -7.30
N LYS A 98 5.53 -4.77 -8.20
CA LYS A 98 5.03 -5.14 -9.52
C LYS A 98 6.17 -5.96 -10.14
N THR A 99 6.25 -7.22 -9.78
CA THR A 99 6.96 -8.20 -10.56
C THR A 99 6.14 -8.31 -11.82
N ASP A 100 6.64 -7.68 -12.89
CA ASP A 100 6.31 -8.05 -14.25
C ASP A 100 6.70 -9.53 -14.41
N HIS A 101 5.85 -10.43 -13.91
CA HIS A 101 5.94 -11.87 -14.15
C HIS A 101 5.51 -12.14 -15.59
N GLU A 102 6.18 -11.51 -16.56
CA GLU A 102 5.97 -11.82 -17.99
C GLU A 102 6.62 -13.15 -18.38
N HIS A 103 7.29 -13.84 -17.46
CA HIS A 103 8.13 -15.01 -17.76
C HIS A 103 7.66 -16.34 -17.16
N GLU A 104 6.44 -16.48 -16.64
CA GLU A 104 6.00 -17.78 -16.11
C GLU A 104 5.55 -18.78 -17.19
N ASN A 105 5.28 -18.29 -18.41
CA ASN A 105 4.71 -19.10 -19.47
C ASN A 105 5.78 -19.49 -20.51
N CYS A 106 6.41 -20.65 -20.31
CA CYS A 106 7.22 -21.29 -21.34
C CYS A 106 6.29 -21.96 -22.36
N ARG A 107 6.59 -21.81 -23.66
CA ARG A 107 5.82 -22.48 -24.72
C ARG A 107 6.66 -23.59 -25.36
N SER A 108 6.01 -24.70 -25.68
CA SER A 108 6.58 -25.74 -26.53
C SER A 108 6.87 -25.19 -27.93
N LYS A 109 7.64 -25.95 -28.71
CA LYS A 109 7.91 -25.66 -30.13
C LYS A 109 6.62 -25.54 -30.94
N GLU A 110 5.56 -26.23 -30.54
CA GLU A 110 4.21 -26.20 -31.13
C GLU A 110 3.32 -25.08 -30.55
N GLY A 111 3.85 -24.24 -29.66
CA GLY A 111 3.13 -23.10 -29.08
C GLY A 111 2.22 -23.42 -27.89
N GLN A 112 2.20 -24.67 -27.41
CA GLN A 112 1.45 -25.06 -26.21
C GLN A 112 2.13 -24.59 -24.93
N LEU A 113 1.34 -24.28 -23.90
CA LEU A 113 1.86 -23.75 -22.64
C LEU A 113 2.39 -24.88 -21.76
N ILE A 114 3.67 -24.82 -21.39
CA ILE A 114 4.33 -25.82 -20.54
C ILE A 114 4.13 -25.39 -19.08
N GLY A 115 3.36 -26.19 -18.34
CA GLY A 115 3.10 -25.99 -16.92
C GLY A 115 4.14 -26.64 -16.01
N ASP A 116 4.74 -27.75 -16.46
CA ASP A 116 5.64 -28.56 -15.65
C ASP A 116 7.07 -28.00 -15.62
N THR A 117 7.73 -28.08 -14.46
CA THR A 117 9.07 -27.49 -14.25
C THR A 117 10.17 -28.30 -14.93
N VAL A 118 9.98 -29.62 -15.08
CA VAL A 118 10.93 -30.52 -15.75
C VAL A 118 10.96 -30.24 -17.26
N GLU A 119 9.80 -30.20 -17.90
CA GLU A 119 9.67 -29.93 -19.34
C GLU A 119 10.21 -28.54 -19.74
N LYS A 120 10.13 -27.55 -18.84
CA LYS A 120 10.77 -26.25 -19.05
C LYS A 120 12.28 -26.39 -19.16
N LEU A 121 12.91 -27.12 -18.24
CA LEU A 121 14.37 -27.29 -18.22
C LEU A 121 14.87 -28.03 -19.46
N ASP A 122 14.15 -29.05 -19.91
CA ASP A 122 14.46 -29.77 -21.15
C ASP A 122 14.40 -28.84 -22.36
N ARG A 123 13.38 -27.97 -22.43
CA ARG A 123 13.28 -26.94 -23.49
C ARG A 123 14.44 -25.95 -23.48
N TRP A 124 14.95 -25.58 -22.30
CA TRP A 124 16.14 -24.74 -22.18
C TRP A 124 17.40 -25.48 -22.59
N ALA A 125 17.52 -26.78 -22.28
CA ALA A 125 18.65 -27.62 -22.68
C ALA A 125 18.75 -27.76 -24.21
N GLU A 126 17.62 -27.97 -24.90
CA GLU A 126 17.58 -28.00 -26.38
C GLU A 126 18.19 -26.75 -27.02
N TYR A 127 17.94 -25.57 -26.43
CA TYR A 127 18.43 -24.30 -26.94
C TYR A 127 19.93 -24.11 -26.70
N LEU A 128 20.48 -24.76 -25.67
CA LEU A 128 21.89 -24.69 -25.30
C LEU A 128 22.75 -25.71 -26.04
N GLU A 129 22.18 -26.85 -26.46
CA GLU A 129 22.88 -27.85 -27.27
C GLU A 129 23.01 -27.45 -28.76
N THR A 130 22.24 -26.46 -29.22
CA THR A 130 22.33 -25.95 -30.60
C THR A 130 23.42 -24.89 -30.80
N TYR A 131 24.27 -24.63 -29.79
CA TYR A 131 25.37 -23.66 -29.81
C TYR A 131 26.75 -24.30 -29.70
#